data_AF-A0A1Q7PYY3-F1
#
_entry.id   AF-A0A1Q7PYY3-F1
#
_cell.length_a   1.000
_cell.length_b   1.000
_cell.length_c   1.000
_cell.angle_alpha   90.00
_cell.angle_beta   90.00
_cell.angle_gamma   90.00
#
_symmetry.space_group_name_H-M   'P 1'
#
loop_
_entity.id
_entity.type
_entity.pdbx_description
1 polymer ?
#
loop_
_entity_poly.entity_id
_entity_poly.type
_entity_poly.pdbx_seq_one_letter_code
_entity_poly.pdbx_strand_id
1 'polypeptide(L)'
;MTLVDLLISIGSAGLAIFSLPTVFNKSSQVPRRTASIPTAATLTYFIPLFAISGLVLTAITIAGQAAVWWLIVAFRPVKKPR
;
A
#
# COMPACT_ATOMS: atom_id res chain seq x y z
N MET A 1 14.82 -17.56 -3.89
CA MET A 1 13.93 -16.82 -2.96
C MET A 1 14.50 -16.97 -1.56
N THR A 2 14.75 -15.86 -0.85
CA THR A 2 15.39 -15.89 0.48
C THR A 2 14.35 -15.93 1.60
N LEU A 3 14.71 -16.40 2.79
CA LEU A 3 13.83 -16.35 3.97
C LEU A 3 13.38 -14.92 4.27
N VAL A 4 14.28 -13.95 4.09
CA VAL A 4 13.99 -12.52 4.25
C VAL A 4 12.94 -12.05 3.25
N ASP A 5 13.07 -12.41 1.97
CA ASP A 5 12.10 -12.07 0.92
C ASP A 5 10.70 -12.61 1.28
N LEU A 6 10.64 -13.84 1.80
CA LEU A 6 9.38 -14.46 2.23
C LEU A 6 8.76 -13.73 3.42
N LEU A 7 9.53 -13.43 4.47
CA LEU A 7 9.03 -12.78 5.68
C LEU A 7 8.49 -11.36 5.40
N ILE A 8 9.23 -10.57 4.62
CA ILE A 8 8.79 -9.23 4.23
C ILE A 8 7.54 -9.30 3.37
N SER A 9 7.50 -10.24 2.43
CA SER A 9 6.35 -10.43 1.53
C SER A 9 5.07 -10.79 2.27
N ILE A 10 5.14 -11.67 3.28
CA ILE A 10 3.98 -12.03 4.10
C ILE A 10 3.46 -10.80 4.86
N GLY A 11 4.36 -10.01 5.45
CA GLY A 11 3.99 -8.78 6.14
C GLY A 11 3.32 -7.78 5.20
N SER A 12 3.90 -7.55 4.02
CA SER A 12 3.35 -6.62 3.02
C SER A 12 1.98 -7.08 2.48
N ALA A 13 1.83 -8.36 2.17
CA ALA A 13 0.56 -8.94 1.75
C ALA A 13 -0.52 -8.80 2.85
N GLY A 14 -0.16 -9.06 4.11
CA GLY A 14 -1.05 -8.84 5.25
C GLY A 14 -1.52 -7.38 5.33
N LEU A 15 -0.60 -6.42 5.24
CA LEU A 15 -0.92 -4.99 5.27
C LEU A 15 -1.84 -4.57 4.10
N ALA A 16 -1.66 -5.14 2.92
CA ALA A 16 -2.56 -4.90 1.79
C ALA A 16 -3.99 -5.40 2.08
N ILE A 17 -4.13 -6.61 2.63
CA ILE A 17 -5.43 -7.19 3.01
C ILE A 17 -6.09 -6.38 4.13
N PHE A 18 -5.35 -5.99 5.17
CA PHE A 18 -5.90 -5.22 6.28
C PHE A 18 -6.29 -3.79 5.90
N SER A 19 -5.68 -3.23 4.85
CA SER A 19 -6.01 -1.88 4.36
C SER A 19 -7.18 -1.87 3.35
N LEU A 20 -7.50 -2.99 2.71
CA LEU A 20 -8.62 -3.10 1.76
C LEU A 20 -9.99 -2.62 2.30
N PRO A 21 -10.42 -2.94 3.54
CA PRO A 21 -11.68 -2.42 4.08
C PRO A 21 -11.77 -0.89 4.09
N THR A 22 -10.63 -0.20 4.18
CA THR A 22 -10.62 1.27 4.17
C THR A 22 -10.92 1.87 2.80
N VAL A 23 -10.72 1.10 1.71
CA VAL A 23 -11.14 1.47 0.34
C VAL A 23 -12.66 1.53 0.26
N PHE A 24 -13.34 0.51 0.79
CA PHE A 24 -14.79 0.37 0.68
C PHE A 24 -15.56 1.12 1.77
N ASN A 25 -14.94 1.36 2.93
CA ASN A 25 -15.58 2.08 4.03
C ASN A 25 -15.57 3.61 3.78
N LYS A 26 -16.72 4.14 3.33
CA LYS A 26 -16.92 5.59 3.14
C LYS A 26 -16.76 6.41 4.42
N SER A 27 -16.97 5.79 5.59
CA SER A 27 -16.86 6.43 6.91
C SER A 27 -15.46 6.33 7.54
N SER A 28 -14.52 5.64 6.91
CA SER A 28 -13.12 5.65 7.36
C SER A 28 -12.63 7.10 7.49
N GLN A 29 -11.63 7.36 8.32
CA GLN A 29 -11.10 8.72 8.57
C GLN A 29 -9.70 8.94 8.01
N VAL A 30 -9.18 8.00 7.21
CA VAL A 30 -7.83 8.09 6.65
C VAL A 30 -7.70 9.38 5.83
N PRO A 31 -6.82 10.33 6.23
CA PRO A 31 -6.63 11.59 5.53
C PRO A 31 -5.88 11.39 4.21
N ARG A 32 -6.49 11.80 3.10
CA ARG A 32 -5.93 11.57 1.75
C ARG A 32 -4.59 12.29 1.51
N ARG A 33 -4.50 13.59 1.87
CA ARG A 33 -3.32 14.43 1.59
C ARG A 33 -2.13 14.16 2.50
N THR A 34 -2.37 13.86 3.77
CA THR A 34 -1.31 13.73 4.77
C THR A 34 -0.92 12.28 5.06
N ALA A 35 -1.76 11.30 4.72
CA ALA A 35 -1.45 9.89 4.91
C ALA A 35 -1.49 9.11 3.59
N SER A 36 -2.63 9.06 2.89
CA SER A 36 -2.78 8.14 1.75
C SER A 36 -1.82 8.40 0.59
N ILE A 37 -1.67 9.66 0.16
CA ILE A 37 -0.79 10.02 -0.97
C ILE A 37 0.69 9.77 -0.61
N PRO A 38 1.21 10.28 0.53
CA PRO A 38 2.59 9.98 0.94
C PRO A 38 2.87 8.48 1.04
N THR A 39 1.97 7.70 1.63
CA THR A 39 2.13 6.24 1.77
C THR A 39 2.13 5.55 0.41
N ALA A 40 1.17 5.88 -0.48
CA ALA A 40 1.11 5.29 -1.82
C ALA A 40 2.36 5.61 -2.65
N ALA A 41 2.83 6.85 -2.60
CA ALA A 41 4.04 7.29 -3.31
C ALA A 41 5.29 6.57 -2.79
N THR A 42 5.43 6.49 -1.46
CA THR A 42 6.55 5.80 -0.80
C THR A 42 6.59 4.32 -1.21
N LEU A 43 5.45 3.62 -1.12
CA LEU A 43 5.36 2.22 -1.52
C LEU A 43 5.70 2.02 -3.00
N THR A 44 5.21 2.91 -3.87
CA THR A 44 5.50 2.86 -5.32
C THR A 44 7.00 3.00 -5.59
N TYR A 45 7.68 3.88 -4.86
CA TYR A 45 9.13 4.09 -4.98
C TYR A 45 9.95 2.86 -4.57
N PHE A 46 9.49 2.10 -3.58
CA PHE A 46 10.19 0.91 -3.09
C PHE A 46 10.12 -0.31 -4.02
N ILE A 47 9.13 -0.39 -4.92
CA ILE A 47 8.98 -1.50 -5.86
C ILE A 47 10.27 -1.76 -6.67
N PRO A 48 10.80 -0.78 -7.44
CA PRO A 48 12.03 -1.00 -8.20
C PRO A 48 13.25 -1.25 -7.31
N LEU A 49 13.31 -0.66 -6.11
CA LEU A 49 14.42 -0.87 -5.18
C LEU A 49 14.50 -2.33 -4.71
N PHE A 50 13.36 -2.92 -4.34
CA PHE A 50 13.31 -4.33 -3.96
C PHE A 50 13.59 -5.26 -5.16
N ALA A 51 13.08 -4.92 -6.34
CA ALA A 51 13.32 -5.71 -7.56
C ALA A 51 14.81 -5.75 -7.93
N ILE A 52 15.49 -4.60 -7.95
CA ILE A 52 16.94 -4.49 -8.26
C ILE A 52 17.78 -5.19 -7.20
N SER A 53 17.32 -5.23 -5.95
CA SER A 53 17.99 -5.91 -4.84
C SER A 53 17.76 -7.43 -4.82
N GLY A 54 17.06 -8.00 -5.82
CA GLY A 54 16.78 -9.43 -5.91
C GLY A 54 15.65 -9.93 -4.99
N LEU A 55 14.92 -9.02 -4.34
CA LEU A 55 13.77 -9.30 -3.46
C LEU A 55 12.47 -9.24 -4.30
N VAL A 56 12.36 -10.17 -5.26
CA VAL A 56 11.32 -10.12 -6.29
C VAL A 56 9.92 -10.31 -5.70
N LEU A 57 9.76 -11.23 -4.74
CA LEU A 57 8.44 -11.45 -4.11
C LEU A 57 8.02 -10.22 -3.28
N THR A 58 8.98 -9.61 -2.60
CA THR A 58 8.75 -8.37 -1.86
C THR A 58 8.33 -7.24 -2.79
N ALA A 59 8.97 -7.10 -3.96
CA ALA A 59 8.59 -6.09 -4.93
C ALA A 59 7.14 -6.27 -5.41
N ILE A 60 6.72 -7.52 -5.67
CA ILE A 60 5.34 -7.84 -6.10
C ILE A 60 4.33 -7.54 -4.98
N THR A 61 4.61 -7.94 -3.76
CA THR A 61 3.69 -7.74 -2.63
C THR A 61 3.56 -6.27 -2.25
N ILE A 62 4.67 -5.52 -2.26
CA ILE A 62 4.68 -4.05 -2.08
C ILE A 62 3.93 -3.35 -3.22
N ALA A 63 4.02 -3.84 -4.46
CA ALA A 63 3.23 -3.32 -5.57
C ALA A 63 1.72 -3.50 -5.34
N GLY A 64 1.31 -4.68 -4.85
CA GLY A 64 -0.07 -4.92 -4.43
C GLY A 64 -0.52 -3.98 -3.32
N GLN A 65 0.34 -3.78 -2.30
CA GLN A 65 0.07 -2.83 -1.22
C GLN A 65 -0.05 -1.38 -1.74
N ALA A 66 0.85 -0.95 -2.62
CA ALA A 66 0.81 0.37 -3.25
C ALA A 66 -0.51 0.58 -4.03
N ALA A 67 -0.95 -0.44 -4.77
CA ALA A 67 -2.22 -0.40 -5.49
C ALA A 67 -3.40 -0.20 -4.52
N VAL A 68 -3.47 -0.93 -3.41
CA VAL A 68 -4.51 -0.72 -2.38
C VAL A 68 -4.48 0.73 -1.87
N TRP A 69 -3.32 1.28 -1.58
CA TRP A 69 -3.21 2.67 -1.13
C TRP A 69 -3.61 3.69 -2.20
N TRP A 70 -3.32 3.44 -3.47
CA TRP A 70 -3.84 4.26 -4.57
C TRP A 70 -5.35 4.15 -4.73
N LEU A 71 -5.95 2.98 -4.46
CA LEU A 71 -7.40 2.83 -4.40
C LEU A 71 -7.98 3.64 -3.22
N ILE A 72 -7.36 3.60 -2.05
CA ILE A 72 -7.73 4.47 -0.92
C ILE A 72 -7.66 5.94 -1.35
N VAL A 73 -6.60 6.36 -2.04
CA VAL A 73 -6.54 7.71 -2.61
C VAL A 73 -7.74 7.94 -3.52
N ALA A 74 -7.94 7.14 -4.56
CA ALA A 74 -8.99 7.33 -5.57
C ALA A 74 -10.40 7.45 -4.98
N PHE A 75 -10.78 6.52 -4.10
CA PHE A 75 -12.16 6.40 -3.60
C PHE A 75 -12.48 7.30 -2.40
N ARG A 76 -11.49 7.97 -1.79
CA ARG A 76 -11.71 8.70 -0.53
C ARG A 76 -11.84 10.21 -0.77
N PRO A 77 -12.89 10.86 -0.22
CA PRO A 77 -13.16 12.27 -0.49
C PRO A 77 -12.12 13.19 0.16
N VAL A 78 -11.80 14.29 -0.52
CA VAL A 78 -10.87 15.33 -0.04
C VAL A 78 -11.50 16.20 1.06
N LYS A 79 -12.83 16.19 1.17
CA LYS A 79 -13.60 16.99 2.14
C LYS A 79 -14.65 16.11 2.82
N LYS A 80 -14.78 16.18 4.15
CA LYS A 80 -16.03 15.80 4.81
C LYS A 80 -17.11 16.78 4.30
N PRO A 81 -18.28 16.32 3.81
CA PRO A 81 -19.42 17.22 3.74
C PRO A 81 -19.63 17.77 5.16
N ARG A 82 -19.63 19.11 5.27
CA ARG A 82 -19.95 19.80 6.52
C ARG A 82 -21.43 19.61 6.83
#